data_AF-A0A6I0E0Z5-F1
#
_entry.id   AF-A0A6I0E0Z5-F1
#
_cell.length_a   1.000
_cell.length_b   1.000
_cell.length_c   1.000
_cell.angle_alpha   90.00
_cell.angle_beta   90.00
_cell.angle_gamma   90.00
#
_symmetry.space_group_name_H-M   'P 1'
#
loop_
_entity.id
_entity.type
_entity.pdbx_description
1 polymer ?
#
loop_
_entity_poly.entity_id
_entity_poly.type
_entity_poly.pdbx_seq_one_letter_code
_entity_poly.pdbx_strand_id
1 'polypeptide(L)'
;MLIYICAIKEFHVRKKTANLTGRNLQLARKLLLDVVSLFEKNSINYHLEGGTLLGIVRDNDLLPWDHDVDISVPDSDVSKLKTLGPELLKLGYKFSKRKSHLEFGPINRGSYSLFKVKPMLKYLGHMVAPHLFYDLIVLDIFIKSSDETYTYWQAQGKVMRVESKYYESYELVPYRGFQLRAPNLYRDYLTEKYGDWSVVVKEWQCGNDEKTICS
;
A
#
# COMPACT_ATOMS: atom_id res chain seq x y z
N MET A 1 -4.13 -47.30 34.31
CA MET A 1 -3.45 -45.99 34.26
C MET A 1 -3.62 -45.43 32.85
N LEU A 2 -4.73 -44.71 32.60
CA LEU A 2 -4.99 -44.04 31.33
C LEU A 2 -5.10 -42.54 31.62
N ILE A 3 -4.14 -41.80 31.07
CA ILE A 3 -3.96 -40.36 31.25
C ILE A 3 -4.98 -39.65 30.35
N TYR A 4 -5.91 -38.92 30.95
CA TYR A 4 -6.74 -37.94 30.26
C TYR A 4 -5.85 -36.77 29.85
N ILE A 5 -5.46 -36.70 28.57
CA ILE A 5 -4.86 -35.49 28.01
C ILE A 5 -6.01 -34.54 27.68
N CYS A 6 -6.20 -33.54 28.54
CA CYS A 6 -7.08 -32.41 28.29
C CYS A 6 -6.51 -31.62 27.10
N ALA A 7 -7.16 -31.74 25.94
CA ALA A 7 -6.83 -30.96 24.76
C ALA A 7 -7.19 -29.49 25.05
N ILE A 8 -6.16 -28.69 25.35
CA ILE A 8 -6.26 -27.23 25.36
C ILE A 8 -6.53 -26.83 23.91
N LYS A 9 -7.78 -26.49 23.60
CA LYS A 9 -8.12 -25.80 22.36
C LYS A 9 -7.39 -24.45 22.40
N GLU A 10 -6.34 -24.31 21.58
CA GLU A 10 -5.78 -23.01 21.27
C GLU A 10 -6.89 -22.15 20.65
N PHE A 11 -7.44 -21.25 21.47
CA PHE A 11 -8.35 -20.23 21.00
C PHE A 11 -7.51 -19.27 20.16
N HIS A 12 -7.51 -19.46 18.84
CA HIS A 12 -6.93 -18.51 17.89
C HIS A 12 -7.73 -17.20 17.99
N VAL A 13 -7.29 -16.30 18.88
CA VAL A 13 -7.83 -14.94 18.96
C VAL A 13 -7.53 -14.30 17.61
N ARG A 14 -8.56 -14.15 16.76
CA ARG A 14 -8.44 -13.38 15.52
C ARG A 14 -7.87 -12.02 15.88
N LYS A 15 -6.64 -11.73 15.42
CA LYS A 15 -5.99 -10.44 15.56
C LYS A 15 -6.97 -9.40 14.98
N LYS A 16 -7.49 -8.50 15.81
CA LYS A 16 -8.30 -7.39 15.29
C LYS A 16 -7.39 -6.55 14.41
N THR A 17 -7.74 -6.40 13.14
CA THR A 17 -7.07 -5.54 12.18
C THR A 17 -7.88 -4.25 11.99
N ALA A 18 -7.23 -3.22 11.49
CA ALA A 18 -7.83 -1.90 11.30
C ALA A 18 -8.72 -1.92 10.06
N ASN A 19 -10.04 -1.90 10.15
CA ASN A 19 -10.87 -1.75 8.94
C ASN A 19 -11.02 -0.27 8.57
N LEU A 20 -11.08 0.03 7.26
CA LEU A 20 -11.36 1.38 6.75
C LEU A 20 -12.84 1.76 6.89
N THR A 21 -13.32 1.86 8.14
CA THR A 21 -14.67 2.31 8.48
C THR A 21 -14.63 3.45 9.49
N GLY A 22 -15.72 4.22 9.59
CA GLY A 22 -15.89 5.28 10.60
C GLY A 22 -14.73 6.28 10.66
N ARG A 23 -14.07 6.38 11.82
CA ARG A 23 -12.92 7.29 12.02
C ARG A 23 -11.68 6.86 11.24
N ASN A 24 -11.45 5.55 11.07
CA ASN A 24 -10.30 5.04 10.35
C ASN A 24 -10.37 5.36 8.86
N LEU A 25 -11.56 5.29 8.28
CA LEU A 25 -11.78 5.72 6.91
C LEU A 25 -11.45 7.20 6.72
N GLN A 26 -11.90 8.08 7.62
CA GLN A 26 -11.59 9.51 7.56
C GLN A 26 -10.08 9.77 7.69
N LEU A 27 -9.40 9.05 8.58
CA LEU A 27 -7.94 9.13 8.72
C LEU A 27 -7.21 8.64 7.48
N ALA A 28 -7.63 7.52 6.88
CA ALA A 28 -7.04 6.97 5.66
C ALA A 28 -7.18 7.93 4.48
N ARG A 29 -8.39 8.50 4.29
CA ARG A 29 -8.63 9.52 3.26
C ARG A 29 -7.76 10.75 3.47
N LYS A 30 -7.67 11.26 4.70
CA LYS A 30 -6.82 12.42 5.01
C LYS A 30 -5.34 12.10 4.76
N LEU A 31 -4.88 10.93 5.19
CA LEU A 31 -3.52 10.46 5.00
C LEU A 31 -3.15 10.38 3.52
N LEU A 32 -4.03 9.79 2.69
CA LEU A 32 -3.85 9.76 1.23
C LEU A 32 -3.72 11.17 0.65
N LEU A 33 -4.70 12.04 0.92
CA LEU A 33 -4.77 13.37 0.33
C LEU A 33 -3.61 14.28 0.78
N ASP A 34 -3.20 14.21 2.05
CA ASP A 34 -2.04 14.95 2.55
C ASP A 34 -0.74 14.50 1.86
N VAL A 35 -0.54 13.19 1.69
CA VAL A 35 0.67 12.64 1.09
C VAL A 35 0.74 12.97 -0.40
N VAL A 36 -0.34 12.77 -1.16
CA VAL A 36 -0.33 13.11 -2.60
C VAL A 36 -0.20 14.62 -2.83
N SER A 37 -0.80 15.46 -1.99
CA SER A 37 -0.60 16.92 -2.07
C SER A 37 0.86 17.30 -1.85
N LEU A 38 1.53 16.62 -0.91
CA LEU A 38 2.95 16.82 -0.66
C LEU A 38 3.81 16.34 -1.83
N PHE A 39 3.42 15.25 -2.49
CA PHE A 39 4.11 14.75 -3.68
C PHE A 39 3.98 15.72 -4.86
N GLU A 40 2.77 16.20 -5.14
CA GLU A 40 2.52 17.19 -6.20
C GLU A 40 3.32 18.47 -5.95
N LYS A 41 3.35 18.97 -4.71
CA LYS A 41 4.15 20.14 -4.32
C LYS A 41 5.65 19.96 -4.58
N ASN A 42 6.16 18.73 -4.43
CA ASN A 42 7.58 18.41 -4.54
C ASN A 42 7.94 17.76 -5.89
N SER A 43 7.01 17.76 -6.87
CA SER A 43 7.19 17.14 -8.18
C SER A 43 7.68 15.69 -8.08
N ILE A 44 7.05 14.92 -7.19
CA ILE A 44 7.26 13.48 -7.02
C ILE A 44 6.14 12.76 -7.77
N ASN A 45 6.51 11.96 -8.76
CA ASN A 45 5.55 11.13 -9.47
C ASN A 45 5.04 10.02 -8.55
N TYR A 46 3.75 9.73 -8.67
CA TYR A 46 3.14 8.61 -7.96
C TYR A 46 1.98 8.03 -8.76
N HIS A 47 1.55 6.85 -8.34
CA HIS A 47 0.34 6.20 -8.83
C HIS A 47 -0.42 5.56 -7.67
N LEU A 48 -1.75 5.54 -7.74
CA LEU A 48 -2.59 4.73 -6.87
C LEU A 48 -2.35 3.24 -7.15
N GLU A 49 -2.33 2.42 -6.10
CA GLU A 49 -2.03 1.00 -6.22
C GLU A 49 -3.12 0.12 -5.58
N GLY A 50 -3.15 -1.14 -6.00
CA GLY A 50 -3.86 -2.22 -5.31
C GLY A 50 -5.30 -1.91 -4.92
N GLY A 51 -5.65 -2.22 -3.65
CA GLY A 51 -6.99 -2.02 -3.10
C GLY A 51 -7.42 -0.56 -3.05
N THR A 52 -6.46 0.36 -2.92
CA THR A 52 -6.71 1.81 -2.95
C THR A 52 -7.20 2.26 -4.32
N LEU A 53 -6.50 1.89 -5.40
CA LEU A 53 -6.94 2.18 -6.76
C LEU A 53 -8.29 1.53 -7.04
N LEU A 54 -8.42 0.22 -6.76
CA LEU A 54 -9.63 -0.55 -7.00
C LEU A 54 -10.86 0.07 -6.31
N GLY A 55 -10.74 0.40 -5.02
CA GLY A 55 -11.83 1.02 -4.28
C GLY A 55 -12.24 2.36 -4.88
N ILE A 56 -11.27 3.23 -5.16
CA ILE A 56 -11.56 4.56 -5.69
C ILE A 56 -12.28 4.48 -7.05
N VAL A 57 -11.86 3.58 -7.95
CA VAL A 57 -12.47 3.51 -9.29
C VAL A 57 -13.77 2.72 -9.33
N ARG A 58 -13.95 1.71 -8.47
CA ARG A 58 -15.13 0.84 -8.47
C ARG A 58 -16.21 1.31 -7.50
N ASP A 59 -15.81 1.62 -6.27
CA ASP A 59 -16.70 1.89 -5.15
C ASP A 59 -16.76 3.41 -4.83
N ASN A 60 -16.06 4.24 -5.61
CA ASN A 60 -15.88 5.68 -5.42
C ASN A 60 -15.22 6.06 -4.07
N ASP A 61 -14.61 5.10 -3.38
CA ASP A 61 -14.00 5.29 -2.08
C ASP A 61 -13.07 4.14 -1.67
N LEU A 62 -12.32 4.32 -0.59
CA LEU A 62 -11.45 3.26 -0.07
C LEU A 62 -12.29 2.05 0.40
N LEU A 63 -11.78 0.84 0.12
CA LEU A 63 -12.48 -0.40 0.42
C LEU A 63 -12.67 -0.57 1.94
N PRO A 64 -13.90 -0.76 2.47
CA PRO A 64 -14.16 -0.71 3.90
C PRO A 64 -13.60 -1.91 4.69
N TRP A 65 -13.27 -3.01 3.99
CA TRP A 65 -12.63 -4.18 4.58
C TRP A 65 -11.10 -4.13 4.52
N ASP A 66 -10.53 -3.12 3.86
CA ASP A 66 -9.08 -2.94 3.76
C ASP A 66 -8.46 -2.39 5.05
N HIS A 67 -7.14 -2.38 5.12
CA HIS A 67 -6.41 -2.01 6.34
C HIS A 67 -5.36 -0.90 6.15
N ASP A 68 -4.99 -0.62 4.91
CA ASP A 68 -3.97 0.35 4.54
C ASP A 68 -4.39 1.17 3.32
N VAL A 69 -3.48 2.05 2.90
CA VAL A 69 -3.58 2.84 1.68
C VAL A 69 -2.32 2.60 0.89
N ASP A 70 -2.45 2.23 -0.38
CA ASP A 70 -1.33 1.86 -1.23
C ASP A 70 -1.15 2.85 -2.36
N ILE A 71 0.07 3.38 -2.48
CA ILE A 71 0.54 4.14 -3.64
C ILE A 71 1.93 3.66 -4.02
N SER A 72 2.40 4.05 -5.20
CA SER A 72 3.77 3.80 -5.62
C SER A 72 4.48 5.04 -6.12
N VAL A 73 5.82 5.00 -6.10
CA VAL A 73 6.72 6.04 -6.62
C VAL A 73 7.81 5.35 -7.45
N PRO A 74 8.20 5.90 -8.62
CA PRO A 74 9.32 5.35 -9.39
C PRO A 74 10.64 5.54 -8.64
N ASP A 75 11.56 4.60 -8.80
CA ASP A 75 12.87 4.62 -8.15
C ASP A 75 13.70 5.89 -8.45
N SER A 76 13.51 6.48 -9.62
CA SER A 76 14.08 7.76 -10.04
C SER A 76 13.75 8.91 -9.08
N ASP A 77 12.59 8.86 -8.41
CA ASP A 77 12.12 9.90 -7.47
C ASP A 77 12.41 9.57 -5.99
N VAL A 78 13.05 8.44 -5.69
CA VAL A 78 13.41 8.06 -4.31
C VAL A 78 14.29 9.09 -3.64
N SER A 79 15.14 9.78 -4.39
CA SER A 79 16.00 10.85 -3.87
C SER A 79 15.17 12.00 -3.26
N LYS A 80 14.11 12.44 -3.96
CA LYS A 80 13.13 13.43 -3.51
C LYS A 80 12.28 12.88 -2.36
N LEU A 81 11.77 11.66 -2.50
CA LEU A 81 10.92 11.04 -1.47
C LEU A 81 11.61 10.99 -0.09
N LYS A 82 12.93 10.74 -0.06
CA LYS A 82 13.72 10.71 1.18
C LYS A 82 13.77 12.06 1.90
N THR A 83 13.59 13.18 1.21
CA THR A 83 13.67 14.51 1.83
C THR A 83 12.38 14.92 2.54
N LEU A 84 11.28 14.20 2.34
CA LEU A 84 9.96 14.56 2.88
C LEU A 84 9.78 14.36 4.39
N GLY A 85 10.74 13.73 5.07
CA GLY A 85 10.64 13.42 6.50
C GLY A 85 10.20 14.61 7.38
N PRO A 86 10.83 15.79 7.28
CA PRO A 86 10.44 16.96 8.06
C PRO A 86 9.04 17.50 7.73
N GLU A 87 8.63 17.49 6.46
CA GLU A 87 7.29 17.96 6.06
C GLU A 87 6.20 17.00 6.54
N LEU A 88 6.42 15.70 6.41
CA LEU A 88 5.53 14.67 6.95
C LEU A 88 5.42 14.76 8.48
N LEU A 89 6.53 15.04 9.17
CA LEU A 89 6.53 15.23 10.61
C LEU A 89 5.66 16.44 11.03
N LYS A 90 5.77 17.56 10.31
CA LYS A 90 4.93 18.76 10.53
C LYS A 90 3.45 18.49 10.33
N LEU A 91 3.11 17.59 9.39
CA LEU A 91 1.74 17.12 9.16
C LEU A 91 1.26 16.09 10.20
N GLY A 92 2.08 15.75 11.19
CA GLY A 92 1.73 14.79 12.24
C GLY A 92 1.96 13.33 11.84
N TYR A 93 2.85 13.06 10.89
CA TYR A 93 3.12 11.72 10.38
C TYR A 93 4.51 11.21 10.71
N LYS A 94 4.58 9.93 11.10
CA LYS A 94 5.82 9.16 11.18
C LYS A 94 6.14 8.62 9.78
N PHE A 95 7.33 8.96 9.29
CA PHE A 95 7.87 8.43 8.05
C PHE A 95 8.91 7.33 8.32
N SER A 96 8.80 6.18 7.65
CA SER A 96 9.70 5.04 7.80
C SER A 96 10.02 4.42 6.45
N LYS A 97 11.16 3.76 6.33
CA LYS A 97 11.69 3.23 5.07
C LYS A 97 12.18 1.80 5.25
N ARG A 98 12.05 0.98 4.22
CA ARG A 98 12.56 -0.38 4.13
C ARG A 98 13.41 -0.53 2.88
N LYS A 99 14.46 -1.33 3.00
CA LYS A 99 15.34 -1.69 1.90
C LYS A 99 15.05 -3.12 1.45
N SER A 100 15.30 -3.38 0.18
CA SER A 100 15.26 -4.72 -0.37
C SER A 100 16.47 -5.54 0.08
N HIS A 101 16.23 -6.81 0.36
CA HIS A 101 17.28 -7.81 0.52
C HIS A 101 17.43 -8.71 -0.72
N LEU A 102 16.55 -8.52 -1.70
CA LEU A 102 16.44 -9.30 -2.92
C LEU A 102 17.21 -8.63 -4.05
N GLU A 103 17.51 -9.43 -5.06
CA GLU A 103 18.04 -9.00 -6.34
C GLU A 103 17.23 -9.72 -7.43
N PHE A 104 16.49 -8.97 -8.25
CA PHE A 104 15.61 -9.52 -9.28
C PHE A 104 15.27 -8.45 -10.31
N GLY A 105 15.57 -8.72 -11.59
CA GLY A 105 15.41 -7.71 -12.65
C GLY A 105 16.13 -6.41 -12.29
N PRO A 106 15.49 -5.23 -12.37
CA PRO A 106 16.10 -3.95 -12.01
C PRO A 106 16.17 -3.70 -10.48
N ILE A 107 15.59 -4.57 -9.65
CA ILE A 107 15.65 -4.46 -8.19
C ILE A 107 17.02 -4.94 -7.72
N ASN A 108 17.77 -4.03 -7.10
CA ASN A 108 19.08 -4.31 -6.53
C ASN A 108 19.02 -4.50 -5.01
N ARG A 109 19.87 -5.36 -4.46
CA ARG A 109 20.01 -5.50 -3.00
C ARG A 109 20.41 -4.17 -2.37
N GLY A 110 19.71 -3.79 -1.29
CA GLY A 110 19.96 -2.54 -0.57
C GLY A 110 19.28 -1.30 -1.15
N SER A 111 18.62 -1.41 -2.31
CA SER A 111 17.69 -0.40 -2.82
C SER A 111 16.51 -0.20 -1.87
N TYR A 112 15.84 0.95 -1.93
CA TYR A 112 14.60 1.15 -1.15
C TYR A 112 13.46 0.41 -1.83
N SER A 113 12.70 -0.37 -1.06
CA SER A 113 11.56 -1.14 -1.58
C SER A 113 10.21 -0.58 -1.15
N LEU A 114 10.16 0.03 0.03
CA LEU A 114 8.91 0.49 0.63
C LEU A 114 9.16 1.65 1.58
N PHE A 115 8.34 2.68 1.50
CA PHE A 115 8.20 3.68 2.56
C PHE A 115 6.83 3.54 3.21
N LYS A 116 6.72 3.88 4.49
CA LYS A 116 5.46 3.84 5.24
C LYS A 116 5.23 5.16 5.95
N VAL A 117 4.05 5.73 5.79
CA VAL A 117 3.56 6.92 6.48
C VAL A 117 2.48 6.50 7.47
N LYS A 118 2.59 6.94 8.72
CA LYS A 118 1.68 6.54 9.82
C LYS A 118 1.28 7.76 10.65
N PRO A 119 0.02 7.87 11.12
CA PRO A 119 -0.35 8.90 12.09
C PRO A 119 0.54 8.81 13.34
N MET A 120 1.29 9.88 13.65
CA MET A 120 2.34 9.85 14.66
C MET A 120 1.80 9.49 16.04
N LEU A 121 0.66 10.08 16.45
CA LEU A 121 0.05 9.82 17.75
C LEU A 121 -0.39 8.36 17.90
N LYS A 122 -1.05 7.79 16.88
CA LYS A 122 -1.42 6.36 16.89
C LYS A 122 -0.19 5.45 16.88
N TYR A 123 0.86 5.83 16.15
CA TYR A 123 2.13 5.08 16.12
C TYR A 123 2.80 5.05 17.51
N LEU A 124 2.91 6.19 18.21
CA LEU A 124 3.44 6.22 19.58
C LEU A 124 2.56 5.40 20.53
N GLY A 125 1.24 5.53 20.43
CA GLY A 125 0.29 4.72 21.19
C GLY A 125 0.51 3.21 20.98
N HIS A 126 0.68 2.78 19.73
CA HIS A 126 0.97 1.39 19.38
C HIS A 126 2.32 0.91 19.92
N MET A 127 3.34 1.78 20.02
CA MET A 127 4.62 1.40 20.63
C MET A 127 4.50 1.11 22.14
N VAL A 128 3.61 1.82 22.85
CA VAL A 128 3.44 1.69 24.30
C VAL A 128 2.40 0.62 24.65
N ALA A 129 1.27 0.59 23.94
CA ALA A 129 0.15 -0.29 24.21
C ALA A 129 -0.43 -0.85 22.89
N PRO A 130 0.26 -1.80 22.24
CA PRO A 130 -0.14 -2.32 20.93
C PRO A 130 -1.55 -2.94 20.91
N HIS A 131 -1.99 -3.50 22.03
CA HIS A 131 -3.33 -4.07 22.20
C HIS A 131 -4.45 -3.01 22.22
N LEU A 132 -4.14 -1.74 22.54
CA LEU A 132 -5.11 -0.63 22.51
C LEU A 132 -5.11 0.11 21.17
N PHE A 133 -4.01 0.07 20.43
CA PHE A 133 -3.81 0.79 19.17
C PHE A 133 -3.58 -0.16 17.99
N TYR A 134 -4.27 -1.31 18.00
CA TYR A 134 -4.18 -2.32 16.93
C TYR A 134 -4.73 -1.81 15.59
N ASP A 135 -5.49 -0.72 15.59
CA ASP A 135 -6.20 -0.15 14.44
C ASP A 135 -5.37 0.90 13.68
N LEU A 136 -4.05 0.74 13.64
CA LEU A 136 -3.12 1.68 13.04
C LEU A 136 -3.22 1.65 11.51
N ILE A 137 -3.80 2.72 10.94
CA ILE A 137 -3.79 2.94 9.48
C ILE A 137 -2.39 3.31 9.01
N VAL A 138 -1.97 2.67 7.92
CA VAL A 138 -0.68 2.87 7.30
C VAL A 138 -0.90 3.23 5.84
N LEU A 139 -0.13 4.19 5.33
CA LEU A 139 0.00 4.39 3.90
C LEU A 139 1.35 3.83 3.46
N ASP A 140 1.30 2.85 2.57
CA ASP A 140 2.44 2.16 1.98
C ASP A 140 2.78 2.80 0.62
N ILE A 141 4.06 3.11 0.44
CA ILE A 141 4.62 3.73 -0.77
C ILE A 141 5.60 2.74 -1.38
N PHE A 142 5.13 1.95 -2.33
CA PHE A 142 5.96 0.96 -3.03
C PHE A 142 6.92 1.65 -3.99
N ILE A 143 8.18 1.22 -3.98
CA ILE A 143 9.14 1.68 -4.97
C ILE A 143 9.06 0.77 -6.19
N LYS A 144 8.85 1.41 -7.36
CA LYS A 144 8.73 0.75 -8.66
C LYS A 144 10.03 0.97 -9.43
N SER A 145 10.65 -0.11 -9.88
CA SER A 145 11.81 -0.09 -10.76
C SER A 145 11.44 -0.73 -12.08
N SER A 146 11.83 -0.14 -13.20
CA SER A 146 11.46 -0.62 -14.54
C SER A 146 12.68 -1.03 -15.36
N ASP A 147 12.49 -2.02 -16.22
CA ASP A 147 13.33 -2.24 -17.40
C ASP A 147 12.55 -1.88 -18.68
N GLU A 148 13.03 -2.30 -19.85
CA GLU A 148 12.37 -2.00 -21.13
C GLU A 148 11.00 -2.66 -21.28
N THR A 149 10.71 -3.75 -20.56
CA THR A 149 9.50 -4.56 -20.75
C THR A 149 8.56 -4.51 -19.55
N TYR A 150 9.10 -4.45 -18.32
CA TYR A 150 8.34 -4.64 -17.10
C TYR A 150 8.66 -3.58 -16.05
N THR A 151 7.68 -3.32 -15.19
CA THR A 151 7.82 -2.58 -13.94
C THR A 151 7.66 -3.53 -12.76
N TYR A 152 8.61 -3.48 -11.83
CA TYR A 152 8.75 -4.41 -10.70
C TYR A 152 8.59 -3.70 -9.36
N TRP A 153 8.06 -4.40 -8.37
CA TRP A 153 8.04 -3.96 -6.97
C TRP A 153 8.03 -5.15 -6.01
N GLN A 154 8.24 -4.87 -4.72
CA GLN A 154 8.18 -5.88 -3.67
C GLN A 154 6.94 -5.70 -2.81
N ALA A 155 6.14 -6.76 -2.70
CA ALA A 155 5.00 -6.82 -1.81
C ALA A 155 4.96 -8.19 -1.12
N GLN A 156 4.66 -8.21 0.18
CA GLN A 156 4.56 -9.45 0.99
C GLN A 156 5.75 -10.42 0.86
N GLY A 157 6.98 -9.89 0.68
CA GLY A 157 8.19 -10.71 0.55
C GLY A 157 8.40 -11.32 -0.83
N LYS A 158 7.51 -11.04 -1.79
CA LYS A 158 7.59 -11.49 -3.18
C LYS A 158 7.93 -10.32 -4.11
N VAL A 159 8.41 -10.65 -5.31
CA VAL A 159 8.56 -9.70 -6.41
C VAL A 159 7.34 -9.81 -7.31
N MET A 160 6.72 -8.68 -7.56
CA MET A 160 5.61 -8.52 -8.48
C MET A 160 6.11 -7.79 -9.73
N ARG A 161 5.49 -8.05 -10.89
CA ARG A 161 5.72 -7.27 -12.11
C ARG A 161 4.48 -7.16 -12.99
N VAL A 162 4.40 -6.07 -13.75
CA VAL A 162 3.46 -5.88 -14.86
C VAL A 162 4.21 -5.29 -16.05
N GLU A 163 3.60 -5.24 -17.23
CA GLU A 163 4.15 -4.52 -18.39
C GLU A 163 4.45 -3.05 -18.06
N SER A 164 5.58 -2.53 -18.55
CA SER A 164 6.05 -1.16 -18.28
C SER A 164 5.07 -0.08 -18.76
N LYS A 165 4.29 -0.36 -19.81
CA LYS A 165 3.30 0.55 -20.42
C LYS A 165 2.32 1.18 -19.43
N TYR A 166 2.02 0.50 -18.32
CA TYR A 166 1.11 1.02 -17.29
C TYR A 166 1.74 2.16 -16.47
N TYR A 167 3.07 2.25 -16.40
CA TYR A 167 3.80 3.23 -15.60
C TYR A 167 4.57 4.27 -16.42
N GLU A 168 4.54 4.18 -17.75
CA GLU A 168 5.12 5.19 -18.67
C GLU A 168 4.37 6.52 -18.64
N SER A 169 3.10 6.51 -18.23
CA SER A 169 2.24 7.68 -18.07
C SER A 169 1.24 7.43 -16.93
N TYR A 170 0.17 8.22 -16.86
CA TYR A 170 -0.90 8.07 -15.89
C TYR A 170 -2.24 8.51 -16.47
N GLU A 171 -3.32 7.97 -15.89
CA GLU A 171 -4.67 8.50 -16.05
C GLU A 171 -5.06 9.27 -14.78
N LEU A 172 -5.90 10.30 -14.93
CA LEU A 172 -6.43 11.05 -13.80
C LEU A 172 -7.78 10.48 -13.37
N VAL A 173 -7.88 10.16 -12.08
CA VAL A 173 -9.10 9.66 -11.44
C VAL A 173 -9.61 10.70 -10.44
N PRO A 174 -10.85 11.20 -10.61
CA PRO A 174 -11.41 12.18 -9.69
C PRO A 174 -11.72 11.53 -8.35
N TYR A 175 -11.26 12.14 -7.25
CA TYR A 175 -11.55 11.67 -5.91
C TYR A 175 -11.60 12.83 -4.91
N ARG A 176 -12.78 13.08 -4.34
CA ARG A 176 -13.02 14.08 -3.28
C ARG A 176 -12.45 15.47 -3.60
N GLY A 177 -12.58 15.92 -4.85
CA GLY A 177 -12.09 17.22 -5.33
C GLY A 177 -10.63 17.24 -5.79
N PHE A 178 -9.94 16.09 -5.74
CA PHE A 178 -8.60 15.90 -6.28
C PHE A 178 -8.64 15.13 -7.59
N GLN A 179 -7.60 15.31 -8.42
CA GLN A 179 -7.32 14.47 -9.57
C GLN A 179 -6.12 13.58 -9.20
N LEU A 180 -6.38 12.32 -8.91
CA LEU A 180 -5.36 11.37 -8.46
C LEU A 180 -4.79 10.61 -9.65
N ARG A 181 -3.49 10.35 -9.62
CA ARG A 181 -2.80 9.62 -10.68
C ARG A 181 -3.01 8.11 -10.51
N ALA A 182 -3.62 7.47 -11.49
CA ALA A 182 -3.68 6.02 -11.61
C ALA A 182 -2.72 5.55 -12.72
N PRO A 183 -2.24 4.29 -12.70
CA PRO A 183 -1.49 3.73 -13.81
C PRO A 183 -2.20 4.00 -15.15
N ASN A 184 -1.45 4.23 -16.22
CA ASN A 184 -2.02 4.28 -17.56
C ASN A 184 -2.75 2.97 -17.86
N LEU A 185 -3.86 3.01 -18.59
CA LEU A 185 -4.72 1.84 -18.85
C LEU A 185 -5.11 1.12 -17.56
N TYR A 186 -5.50 1.87 -16.52
CA TYR A 186 -5.69 1.30 -15.17
C TYR A 186 -6.71 0.17 -15.12
N ARG A 187 -7.68 0.14 -16.05
CA ARG A 187 -8.66 -0.94 -16.17
C ARG A 187 -8.01 -2.26 -16.58
N ASP A 188 -7.08 -2.21 -17.53
CA ASP A 188 -6.32 -3.38 -17.99
C ASP A 188 -5.35 -3.81 -16.90
N TYR A 189 -4.66 -2.86 -16.25
CA TYR A 189 -3.82 -3.12 -15.08
C TYR A 189 -4.60 -3.82 -13.95
N LEU A 190 -5.80 -3.34 -13.60
CA LEU A 190 -6.65 -3.98 -12.59
C LEU A 190 -7.14 -5.35 -13.05
N THR A 191 -7.40 -5.54 -14.34
CA THR A 191 -7.79 -6.83 -14.92
C THR A 191 -6.64 -7.84 -14.86
N GLU A 192 -5.41 -7.41 -15.11
CA GLU A 192 -4.22 -8.23 -14.95
C GLU A 192 -4.02 -8.64 -13.49
N LYS A 193 -4.18 -7.70 -12.57
CA LYS A 193 -3.97 -7.91 -11.13
C LYS A 193 -5.06 -8.78 -10.48
N TYR A 194 -6.33 -8.52 -10.80
CA TYR A 194 -7.49 -9.07 -10.09
C TYR A 194 -8.40 -9.97 -10.96
N GLY A 195 -8.23 -9.99 -12.28
CA GLY A 195 -9.21 -10.60 -13.19
C GLY A 195 -10.47 -9.75 -13.30
N ASP A 196 -11.64 -10.37 -13.15
CA ASP A 196 -12.90 -9.62 -13.13
C ASP A 196 -13.09 -8.89 -11.79
N TRP A 197 -12.58 -7.65 -11.75
CA TRP A 197 -12.62 -6.81 -10.56
C TRP A 197 -13.98 -6.12 -10.34
N SER A 198 -14.94 -6.29 -11.26
CA SER A 198 -16.32 -5.85 -11.07
C SER A 198 -17.05 -6.66 -9.98
N VAL A 199 -16.58 -7.89 -9.75
CA VAL A 199 -17.08 -8.77 -8.69
C VAL A 199 -16.34 -8.49 -7.38
N VAL A 200 -17.11 -8.29 -6.31
CA VAL A 200 -16.53 -8.02 -4.97
C VAL A 200 -15.96 -9.30 -4.38
N VAL A 201 -14.63 -9.39 -4.27
CA VAL A 201 -13.93 -10.40 -3.48
C VAL A 201 -13.45 -9.77 -2.18
N LYS A 202 -13.99 -10.21 -1.04
CA LYS A 202 -13.72 -9.60 0.29
C LYS A 202 -12.49 -10.18 0.98
N GLU A 203 -12.14 -11.43 0.69
CA GLU A 203 -10.95 -12.09 1.20
C GLU A 203 -9.95 -12.20 0.03
N TRP A 204 -9.04 -11.23 -0.07
CA TRP A 204 -7.99 -11.21 -1.09
C TRP A 204 -6.63 -11.08 -0.42
N GLN A 205 -5.74 -12.04 -0.69
CA GLN A 205 -4.38 -12.05 -0.18
C GLN A 205 -3.40 -11.75 -1.31
N CYS A 206 -2.82 -10.55 -1.31
CA CYS A 206 -1.84 -10.14 -2.32
C CYS A 206 -0.66 -11.13 -2.47
N GLY A 207 -0.25 -11.83 -1.41
CA GLY A 207 0.80 -12.84 -1.51
C GLY A 207 0.40 -14.15 -2.21
N ASN A 208 -0.89 -14.46 -2.36
CA ASN A 208 -1.36 -15.75 -2.88
C ASN A 208 -2.24 -15.63 -4.13
N ASP A 209 -3.05 -14.56 -4.19
CA ASP A 209 -4.09 -14.39 -5.21
C ASP A 209 -3.68 -13.42 -6.33
N GLU A 210 -2.64 -12.61 -6.09
CA GLU A 210 -2.15 -11.62 -7.06
C GLU A 210 -1.47 -12.30 -8.25
N LYS A 211 -2.00 -12.09 -9.46
CA LYS A 211 -1.51 -12.75 -10.68
C LYS A 211 -0.19 -12.19 -11.21
N THR A 212 0.28 -11.09 -10.64
CA THR A 212 1.52 -10.41 -11.04
C THR A 212 2.75 -10.92 -10.28
N ILE A 213 2.59 -11.95 -9.41
CA ILE A 213 3.70 -12.62 -8.71
C ILE A 213 4.62 -13.28 -9.74
N CYS A 214 5.92 -12.94 -9.71
CA CYS A 214 6.90 -13.57 -10.60
C CYS A 214 7.13 -15.05 -10.30
N SER A 215 7.13 -15.42 -9.02
CA SER A 215 7.18 -16.79 -8.44
C SER A 215 7.22 -16.69 -6.92
#